data_AF-A0A959H6I9-F1
#
_entry.id   AF-A0A959H6I9-F1
#
_cell.length_a   1.000
_cell.length_b   1.000
_cell.length_c   1.000
_cell.angle_alpha   90.00
_cell.angle_beta   90.00
_cell.angle_gamma   90.00
#
_symmetry.space_group_name_H-M   'P 1'
#
loop_
_entity.id
_entity.type
_entity.pdbx_description
1 polymer ?
#
loop_
_entity_poly.entity_id
_entity_poly.type
_entity_poly.pdbx_seq_one_letter_code
_entity_poly.pdbx_strand_id
1 'polypeptide(L)'
;ELIAAGIDIRIGLIEPHGREETAALMEGIPQIPLKTVYYRGRELQEMDLDAIIIAHPEVVLVDELAHTNIPGSRNEKRWQDVLEILDNGINVVTAFNVQHLESMNDRVEKIAGIEVSETIPDKILEYADEVVNIDLPAADLIKRMREGKIYKGERIARALENFFQPERILQLRDLALRQVASQIERKIEKSLPPKGRMPIERFMGCIST
;
A
#
# COMPACT_ATOMS: atom_id res chain seq x y z
N GLU A 1 -12.97 -9.72 -12.13
CA GLU A 1 -13.06 -9.12 -13.48
C GLU A 1 -11.90 -9.55 -14.37
N LEU A 2 -10.65 -9.30 -13.99
CA LEU A 2 -9.47 -9.69 -14.77
C LEU A 2 -9.38 -11.20 -15.08
N ILE A 3 -9.71 -12.08 -14.12
CA ILE A 3 -9.79 -13.55 -14.37
C ILE A 3 -10.85 -13.88 -15.42
N ALA A 4 -12.00 -13.19 -15.39
CA ALA A 4 -13.05 -13.38 -16.38
C ALA A 4 -12.65 -12.84 -17.77
N ALA A 5 -11.69 -11.91 -17.82
CA ALA A 5 -11.06 -11.42 -19.04
C ALA A 5 -9.92 -12.34 -19.54
N GLY A 6 -9.61 -13.43 -18.83
CA GLY A 6 -8.61 -14.42 -19.23
C GLY A 6 -7.17 -14.07 -18.88
N ILE A 7 -6.95 -13.08 -18.01
CA ILE A 7 -5.61 -12.65 -17.56
C ILE A 7 -5.08 -13.64 -16.50
N ASP A 8 -3.84 -14.12 -16.65
CA ASP A 8 -3.16 -14.96 -15.63
C ASP A 8 -2.81 -14.12 -14.39
N ILE A 9 -3.68 -14.19 -13.38
CA ILE A 9 -3.48 -13.54 -12.09
C ILE A 9 -3.16 -14.58 -11.04
N ARG A 10 -2.14 -14.31 -10.23
CA ARG A 10 -1.80 -15.14 -9.08
C ARG A 10 -1.68 -14.33 -7.80
N ILE A 11 -2.02 -14.96 -6.68
CA ILE A 11 -1.72 -14.44 -5.36
C ILE A 11 -0.28 -14.83 -5.01
N GLY A 12 0.60 -13.83 -4.89
CA GLY A 12 1.93 -14.02 -4.31
C GLY A 12 1.87 -13.98 -2.79
N LEU A 13 1.15 -12.99 -2.25
CA LEU A 13 0.86 -12.87 -0.83
C LEU A 13 -0.37 -11.99 -0.60
N ILE A 14 -1.32 -12.45 0.20
CA ILE A 14 -2.42 -11.64 0.73
C ILE A 14 -2.60 -11.99 2.21
N GLU A 15 -2.73 -10.96 3.05
CA GLU A 15 -2.96 -11.12 4.48
C GLU A 15 -4.44 -10.82 4.84
N PRO A 16 -5.30 -11.86 4.95
CA PRO A 16 -6.72 -11.64 5.25
C PRO A 16 -6.94 -11.12 6.68
N HIS A 17 -5.92 -11.21 7.56
CA HIS A 17 -5.97 -10.84 8.98
C HIS A 17 -7.20 -11.43 9.72
N GLY A 18 -7.61 -12.64 9.33
CA GLY A 18 -8.74 -13.35 9.91
C GLY A 18 -10.12 -12.83 9.50
N ARG A 19 -10.21 -12.08 8.39
CA ARG A 19 -11.47 -11.67 7.76
C ARG A 19 -11.95 -12.74 6.78
N GLU A 20 -13.03 -13.44 7.12
CA GLU A 20 -13.61 -14.51 6.29
C GLU A 20 -14.04 -14.00 4.90
N GLU A 21 -14.59 -12.79 4.83
CA GLU A 21 -14.98 -12.15 3.56
C GLU A 21 -13.78 -12.01 2.60
N THR A 22 -12.60 -11.64 3.12
CA THR A 22 -11.38 -11.51 2.31
C THR A 22 -10.86 -12.88 1.88
N ALA A 23 -10.87 -13.87 2.78
CA ALA A 23 -10.48 -15.24 2.44
C ALA A 23 -11.38 -15.84 1.35
N ALA A 24 -12.70 -15.58 1.42
CA ALA A 24 -13.64 -16.01 0.39
C ALA A 24 -13.36 -15.37 -0.99
N LEU A 25 -12.92 -14.10 -1.02
CA LEU A 25 -12.53 -13.44 -2.28
C LEU A 25 -11.23 -14.00 -2.89
N MET A 26 -10.39 -14.66 -2.09
CA MET A 26 -9.19 -15.34 -2.58
C MET A 26 -9.52 -16.71 -3.21
N GLU A 27 -10.69 -17.27 -2.93
CA GLU A 27 -11.11 -18.55 -3.50
C GLU A 27 -11.25 -18.44 -5.03
N GLY A 28 -10.67 -19.42 -5.74
CA GLY A 28 -10.67 -19.44 -7.20
C GLY A 28 -9.58 -18.59 -7.86
N ILE A 29 -8.76 -17.86 -7.09
CA ILE A 29 -7.55 -17.21 -7.60
C ILE A 29 -6.35 -18.15 -7.35
N PRO A 30 -5.59 -18.55 -8.39
CA PRO A 30 -4.39 -19.36 -8.20
C PRO A 30 -3.39 -18.70 -7.24
N GLN A 31 -2.83 -19.48 -6.33
CA GLN A 31 -1.88 -18.98 -5.31
C GLN A 31 -0.51 -19.58 -5.55
N ILE A 32 0.52 -18.75 -5.39
CA ILE A 32 1.91 -19.20 -5.37
C ILE A 32 2.22 -19.62 -3.94
N PRO A 33 2.68 -20.86 -3.71
CA PRO A 33 2.98 -21.33 -2.36
C PRO A 33 4.00 -20.42 -1.66
N LEU A 34 3.71 -20.06 -0.41
CA LEU A 34 4.64 -19.33 0.42
C LEU A 34 5.85 -20.19 0.77
N LYS A 35 6.99 -19.54 0.93
CA LYS A 35 8.22 -20.18 1.36
C LYS A 35 8.26 -20.27 2.88
N THR A 36 8.59 -21.45 3.38
CA THR A 36 8.84 -21.66 4.81
C THR A 36 10.28 -21.26 5.17
N VAL A 37 10.43 -20.40 6.17
CA VAL A 37 11.72 -19.90 6.66
C VAL A 37 11.83 -20.13 8.16
N TYR A 38 12.97 -20.65 8.62
CA TYR A 38 13.25 -20.84 10.05
C TYR A 38 14.07 -19.67 10.60
N TYR A 39 13.50 -18.89 11.50
CA TYR A 39 14.18 -17.76 12.14
C TYR A 39 13.98 -17.78 13.66
N ARG A 40 15.10 -17.69 14.41
CA ARG A 40 15.14 -17.74 15.89
C ARG A 40 14.34 -18.92 16.48
N GLY A 41 14.43 -20.10 15.84
CA GLY A 41 13.74 -21.32 16.28
C GLY A 41 12.22 -21.33 16.05
N ARG A 42 11.69 -20.40 15.25
CA ARG A 42 10.29 -20.38 14.80
C ARG A 42 10.21 -20.60 13.31
N GLU A 43 9.18 -21.34 12.91
CA GLU A 43 8.78 -21.48 11.52
C GLU A 43 7.91 -20.30 11.14
N LEU A 44 8.29 -19.62 10.06
CA LEU A 44 7.60 -18.46 9.51
C LEU A 44 7.32 -18.71 8.03
N GLN A 45 6.29 -18.05 7.52
CA GLN A 45 5.92 -18.07 6.10
C GLN A 45 6.29 -16.72 5.49
N GLU A 46 6.84 -16.73 4.28
CA GLU A 46 7.20 -15.52 3.54
C GLU A 46 6.83 -15.68 2.06
N MET A 47 6.64 -14.57 1.36
CA MET A 47 6.44 -14.57 -0.08
C MET A 47 7.61 -15.27 -0.79
N ASP A 48 7.32 -16.19 -1.71
CA ASP A 48 8.35 -16.84 -2.52
C ASP A 48 8.60 -16.06 -3.83
N LEU A 49 9.51 -15.09 -3.75
CA LEU A 49 9.90 -14.25 -4.88
C LEU A 49 10.39 -15.06 -6.08
N ASP A 50 11.21 -16.10 -5.85
CA ASP A 50 11.75 -16.93 -6.92
C ASP A 50 10.63 -17.72 -7.60
N ALA A 51 9.69 -18.27 -6.83
CA ALA A 51 8.53 -18.96 -7.38
C ALA A 51 7.61 -18.02 -8.20
N ILE A 52 7.46 -16.75 -7.79
CA ILE A 52 6.73 -15.72 -8.56
C ILE A 52 7.41 -15.49 -9.91
N ILE A 53 8.73 -15.25 -9.92
CA ILE A 53 9.49 -14.99 -11.14
C ILE A 53 9.45 -16.21 -12.08
N ILE A 54 9.61 -17.43 -11.54
CA ILE A 54 9.55 -18.67 -12.34
C ILE A 54 8.15 -18.91 -12.90
N ALA A 55 7.10 -18.65 -12.11
CA ALA A 55 5.72 -18.80 -12.55
C ALA A 55 5.34 -17.81 -13.64
N HIS A 56 5.96 -16.63 -13.62
CA HIS A 56 5.81 -15.54 -14.58
C HIS A 56 4.34 -15.23 -14.95
N PRO A 57 3.46 -14.96 -13.96
CA PRO A 57 2.07 -14.59 -14.25
C PRO A 57 2.00 -13.24 -14.98
N GLU A 58 0.85 -12.93 -15.60
CA GLU A 58 0.62 -11.59 -16.14
C GLU A 58 0.49 -10.56 -15.02
N VAL A 59 -0.16 -10.94 -13.91
CA VAL A 59 -0.32 -10.08 -12.71
C VAL A 59 -0.11 -10.89 -11.44
N VAL A 60 0.59 -10.33 -10.47
CA VAL A 60 0.70 -10.89 -9.11
C VAL A 60 0.15 -9.92 -8.06
N LEU A 61 -0.61 -10.46 -7.10
CA LEU A 61 -1.12 -9.72 -5.93
C LEU A 61 -0.13 -9.88 -4.77
N VAL A 62 0.36 -8.75 -4.23
CA VAL A 62 1.34 -8.70 -3.14
C VAL A 62 0.91 -7.68 -2.08
N ASP A 63 0.46 -8.13 -0.93
CA ASP A 63 0.02 -7.28 0.18
C ASP A 63 1.19 -6.83 1.09
N GLU A 64 0.92 -5.83 1.92
CA GLU A 64 1.84 -5.22 2.90
C GLU A 64 3.19 -4.78 2.29
N LEU A 65 3.16 -3.83 1.35
CA LEU A 65 4.37 -3.31 0.68
C LEU A 65 5.46 -2.80 1.65
N ALA A 66 5.06 -2.37 2.85
CA ALA A 66 5.96 -1.84 3.89
C ALA A 66 6.70 -2.93 4.67
N HIS A 67 6.32 -4.20 4.53
CA HIS A 67 6.83 -5.30 5.33
C HIS A 67 8.35 -5.42 5.25
N THR A 68 8.94 -5.75 6.40
CA THR A 68 10.35 -6.09 6.55
C THR A 68 10.50 -7.59 6.44
N ASN A 69 11.15 -8.04 5.37
CA ASN A 69 11.33 -9.45 5.09
C ASN A 69 12.13 -10.12 6.21
N ILE A 70 11.89 -11.42 6.40
CA ILE A 70 12.59 -12.19 7.43
C ILE A 70 14.11 -12.11 7.22
N PRO A 71 14.92 -11.92 8.29
CA PRO A 71 16.37 -11.85 8.17
C PRO A 71 16.96 -13.08 7.47
N GLY A 72 17.83 -12.85 6.48
CA GLY A 72 18.36 -13.88 5.60
C GLY A 72 17.64 -13.99 4.24
N SER A 73 16.57 -13.21 4.03
CA SER A 73 15.96 -13.01 2.71
C SER A 73 16.92 -12.28 1.76
N ARG A 74 16.71 -12.44 0.44
CA ARG A 74 17.50 -11.78 -0.60
C ARG A 74 17.43 -10.25 -0.45
N ASN A 75 16.21 -9.74 -0.26
CA ASN A 75 15.94 -8.34 -0.05
C ASN A 75 15.46 -8.11 1.39
N GLU A 76 15.76 -6.94 1.94
CA GLU A 76 15.38 -6.55 3.31
C GLU A 76 13.90 -6.15 3.40
N LYS A 77 13.34 -5.59 2.33
CA LYS A 77 12.00 -5.01 2.31
C LYS A 77 11.17 -5.60 1.18
N ARG A 78 9.87 -5.82 1.42
CA ARG A 78 8.96 -6.36 0.40
C ARG A 78 8.82 -5.46 -0.83
N TRP A 79 8.92 -4.14 -0.66
CA TRP A 79 8.96 -3.23 -1.82
C TRP A 79 10.14 -3.48 -2.76
N GLN A 80 11.26 -4.02 -2.28
CA GLN A 80 12.40 -4.40 -3.13
C GLN A 80 12.05 -5.66 -3.94
N ASP A 81 11.38 -6.63 -3.32
CA ASP A 81 10.88 -7.81 -4.05
C ASP A 81 9.89 -7.40 -5.14
N VAL A 82 9.00 -6.44 -4.84
CA VAL A 82 8.05 -5.90 -5.82
C VAL A 82 8.79 -5.24 -6.99
N LEU A 83 9.86 -4.47 -6.74
CA LEU A 83 10.68 -3.92 -7.82
C LEU A 83 11.34 -5.03 -8.65
N GLU A 84 11.87 -6.08 -8.02
CA GLU A 84 12.47 -7.22 -8.73
C GLU A 84 11.44 -7.97 -9.59
N ILE A 85 10.20 -8.10 -9.13
CA ILE A 85 9.09 -8.67 -9.90
C ILE A 85 8.78 -7.79 -11.13
N LEU A 86 8.69 -6.46 -10.94
CA LEU A 86 8.46 -5.50 -12.02
C LEU A 86 9.62 -5.53 -13.05
N ASP A 87 10.87 -5.62 -12.59
CA ASP A 87 12.05 -5.70 -13.46
C ASP A 87 12.08 -7.00 -14.31
N ASN A 88 11.38 -8.04 -13.87
CA ASN A 88 11.16 -9.27 -14.64
C ASN A 88 9.93 -9.19 -15.57
N GLY A 89 9.27 -8.04 -15.68
CA GLY A 89 8.16 -7.81 -16.61
C GLY A 89 6.80 -8.35 -16.13
N ILE A 90 6.67 -8.63 -14.84
CA ILE A 90 5.42 -9.10 -14.22
C ILE A 90 4.69 -7.90 -13.61
N ASN A 91 3.39 -7.72 -13.90
CA ASN A 91 2.62 -6.63 -13.30
C ASN A 91 2.31 -6.93 -11.82
N VAL A 92 2.35 -5.91 -10.98
CA VAL A 92 2.08 -6.07 -9.53
C VAL A 92 0.91 -5.20 -9.09
N VAL A 93 -0.04 -5.80 -8.38
CA VAL A 93 -1.03 -5.07 -7.58
C VAL A 93 -0.62 -5.21 -6.12
N THR A 94 -0.43 -4.08 -5.44
CA THR A 94 -0.01 -4.05 -4.04
C THR A 94 -0.83 -3.06 -3.22
N ALA A 95 -0.74 -3.20 -1.91
CA ALA A 95 -1.41 -2.34 -0.95
C ALA A 95 -0.45 -1.91 0.16
N PHE A 96 -0.64 -0.68 0.64
CA PHE A 96 0.08 -0.12 1.76
C PHE A 96 -0.76 0.93 2.46
N ASN A 97 -0.51 1.11 3.77
CA ASN A 97 -1.06 2.26 4.50
C ASN A 97 -0.13 3.45 4.36
N VAL A 98 -0.69 4.65 4.13
CA VAL A 98 0.08 5.89 3.94
C VAL A 98 1.04 6.21 5.09
N GLN A 99 0.75 5.70 6.29
CA GLN A 99 1.58 5.86 7.48
C GLN A 99 2.99 5.28 7.32
N HIS A 100 3.18 4.34 6.39
CA HIS A 100 4.47 3.71 6.14
C HIS A 100 5.33 4.51 5.17
N LEU A 101 4.82 5.57 4.54
CA LEU A 101 5.67 6.42 3.71
C LEU A 101 6.64 7.19 4.59
N GLU A 102 7.93 7.18 4.22
CA GLU A 102 8.99 7.86 4.97
C GLU A 102 8.66 9.35 5.20
N SER A 103 8.12 10.04 4.20
CA SER A 103 7.71 11.44 4.34
C SER A 103 6.59 11.69 5.37
N MET A 104 5.85 10.64 5.75
CA MET A 104 4.70 10.72 6.65
C MET A 104 5.04 10.39 8.10
N ASN A 105 6.16 9.70 8.36
CA ASN A 105 6.54 9.21 9.69
C ASN A 105 6.47 10.29 10.78
N ASP A 106 7.18 11.41 10.61
CA ASP A 106 7.23 12.50 11.59
C ASP A 106 5.84 13.07 11.91
N ARG A 107 4.95 13.12 10.92
CA ARG A 107 3.59 13.65 11.07
C ARG A 107 2.70 12.64 11.76
N VAL A 108 2.81 11.36 11.39
CA VAL A 108 2.07 10.26 12.02
C VAL A 108 2.46 10.14 13.49
N GLU A 109 3.76 10.20 13.82
CA GLU A 109 4.24 10.15 15.19
C GLU A 109 3.67 11.30 16.02
N LYS A 110 3.65 12.53 15.49
CA LYS A 110 3.06 13.69 16.17
C LYS A 110 1.54 13.56 16.41
N ILE A 111 0.83 12.95 15.47
CA ILE A 111 -0.64 12.79 15.55
C ILE A 111 -1.02 11.63 16.47
N ALA A 112 -0.37 10.49 16.31
CA ALA A 112 -0.76 9.23 16.95
C ALA A 112 0.09 8.86 18.17
N GLY A 113 1.29 9.44 18.32
CA GLY A 113 2.27 9.07 19.35
C GLY A 113 2.87 7.68 19.12
N ILE A 114 2.90 7.21 17.88
CA ILE A 114 3.38 5.88 17.50
C ILE A 114 4.49 6.04 16.47
N GLU A 115 5.65 5.45 16.77
CA GLU A 115 6.76 5.31 15.83
C GLU A 115 6.46 4.19 14.83
N VAL A 116 6.58 4.49 13.54
CA VAL A 116 6.39 3.53 12.45
C VAL A 116 7.74 2.96 12.07
N SER A 117 8.00 1.71 12.51
CA SER A 117 9.27 1.03 12.24
C SER A 117 9.41 0.51 10.81
N GLU A 118 8.29 0.23 10.16
CA GLU A 118 8.25 -0.33 8.82
C GLU A 118 7.94 0.75 7.80
N THR A 119 8.90 1.06 6.94
CA THR A 119 8.82 2.21 6.04
C THR A 119 8.98 1.82 4.57
N ILE A 120 8.45 2.68 3.71
CA ILE A 120 8.55 2.63 2.25
C ILE A 120 9.08 4.00 1.79
N PRO A 121 10.15 4.03 0.97
CA PRO A 121 10.59 5.27 0.35
C PRO A 121 9.51 5.84 -0.57
N ASP A 122 9.24 7.13 -0.47
CA ASP A 122 8.23 7.82 -1.31
C ASP A 122 8.44 7.60 -2.81
N LYS A 123 9.71 7.42 -3.23
CA LYS A 123 10.10 7.17 -4.63
C LYS A 123 9.52 5.89 -5.20
N ILE A 124 9.15 4.91 -4.36
CA ILE A 124 8.51 3.67 -4.82
C ILE A 124 7.18 3.97 -5.52
N LEU A 125 6.47 5.02 -5.09
CA LEU A 125 5.22 5.44 -5.72
C LEU A 125 5.42 6.00 -7.14
N GLU A 126 6.64 6.35 -7.53
CA GLU A 126 6.93 6.80 -8.89
C GLU A 126 6.94 5.65 -9.90
N TYR A 127 7.08 4.39 -9.44
CA TYR A 127 6.97 3.20 -10.28
C TYR A 127 5.51 2.75 -10.48
N ALA A 128 4.57 3.30 -9.71
CA ALA A 128 3.18 2.93 -9.81
C ALA A 128 2.53 3.66 -11.00
N ASP A 129 2.01 2.88 -11.96
CA ASP A 129 1.18 3.42 -13.04
C ASP A 129 -0.13 4.00 -12.49
N GLU A 130 -0.70 3.40 -11.46
CA GLU A 130 -1.91 3.90 -10.81
C GLU A 130 -1.81 3.82 -9.30
N VAL A 131 -2.31 4.85 -8.62
CA VAL A 131 -2.43 4.88 -7.16
C VAL A 131 -3.89 5.18 -6.83
N VAL A 132 -4.57 4.20 -6.23
CA VAL A 132 -5.97 4.32 -5.82
C VAL A 132 -6.04 4.47 -4.31
N ASN A 133 -6.68 5.53 -3.84
CA ASN A 133 -6.92 5.74 -2.41
C ASN A 133 -8.21 5.05 -1.97
N ILE A 134 -8.11 4.13 -1.01
CA ILE A 134 -9.27 3.50 -0.38
C ILE A 134 -9.57 4.25 0.92
N ASP A 135 -10.64 5.05 0.89
CA ASP A 135 -11.05 5.88 2.02
C ASP A 135 -12.25 5.28 2.76
N LEU A 136 -12.24 5.38 4.09
CA LEU A 136 -13.32 4.92 4.95
C LEU A 136 -13.62 6.00 6.02
N PRO A 137 -14.90 6.34 6.27
CA PRO A 137 -15.24 7.27 7.34
C PRO A 137 -14.72 6.78 8.71
N ALA A 138 -14.25 7.72 9.54
CA ALA A 138 -13.72 7.41 10.87
C ALA A 138 -14.71 6.62 11.75
N ALA A 139 -16.00 6.97 11.68
CA ALA A 139 -17.05 6.27 12.41
C ALA A 139 -17.17 4.79 11.99
N ASP A 140 -17.05 4.50 10.70
CA ASP A 140 -17.13 3.13 10.17
C ASP A 140 -15.87 2.33 10.51
N LEU A 141 -14.69 2.97 10.50
CA LEU A 141 -13.44 2.35 10.92
C LEU A 141 -13.51 1.96 12.40
N ILE A 142 -13.99 2.86 13.26
CA ILE A 142 -14.19 2.61 14.69
C ILE A 142 -15.24 1.51 14.91
N LYS A 143 -16.33 1.52 14.14
CA LYS A 143 -17.35 0.47 14.20
C LYS A 143 -16.75 -0.90 13.86
N ARG A 144 -16.00 -1.02 12.77
CA ARG A 144 -15.31 -2.26 12.38
C ARG A 144 -14.30 -2.73 13.44
N MET A 145 -13.60 -1.79 14.08
CA MET A 145 -12.70 -2.09 15.19
C MET A 145 -13.45 -2.71 16.38
N ARG A 146 -14.58 -2.10 16.78
CA ARG A 146 -15.44 -2.59 17.87
C ARG A 146 -16.09 -3.94 17.56
N GLU A 147 -16.39 -4.20 16.30
CA GLU A 147 -16.88 -5.49 15.80
C GLU A 147 -15.78 -6.57 15.74
N GLY A 148 -14.53 -6.24 16.07
CA GLY A 148 -13.42 -7.19 16.05
C GLY A 148 -12.94 -7.56 14.64
N LYS A 149 -13.31 -6.78 13.62
CA LYS A 149 -12.96 -7.00 12.21
C LYS A 149 -11.54 -6.53 11.84
N ILE A 150 -10.84 -5.86 12.76
CA ILE A 150 -9.51 -5.27 12.56
C ILE A 150 -8.52 -5.80 13.61
N TYR A 151 -8.84 -5.67 14.91
CA TYR A 151 -8.11 -6.34 15.99
C TYR A 151 -9.02 -7.28 16.76
N LYS A 152 -8.44 -8.33 17.35
CA LYS A 152 -9.13 -9.27 18.23
C LYS A 152 -8.73 -9.05 19.70
N GLY A 153 -9.69 -9.24 20.60
CA GLY A 153 -9.46 -9.29 22.04
C GLY A 153 -9.02 -7.96 22.67
N GLU A 154 -8.16 -8.05 23.70
CA GLU A 154 -7.74 -6.92 24.54
C GLU A 154 -7.04 -5.77 23.79
N ARG A 155 -6.52 -6.04 22.58
CA ARG A 155 -5.89 -5.02 21.73
C ARG A 155 -6.87 -3.96 21.24
N ILE A 156 -8.18 -4.27 21.17
CA ILE A 156 -9.22 -3.34 20.70
C ILE A 156 -9.29 -2.11 21.62
N ALA A 157 -9.39 -2.32 22.94
CA ALA A 157 -9.54 -1.23 23.89
C ALA A 157 -8.33 -0.29 23.85
N ARG A 158 -7.12 -0.85 23.89
CA ARG A 158 -5.87 -0.08 23.80
C ARG A 158 -5.73 0.65 22.45
N ALA A 159 -6.15 0.03 21.35
CA ALA A 159 -6.10 0.65 20.02
C ALA A 159 -7.07 1.83 19.92
N LEU A 160 -8.29 1.68 20.46
CA LEU A 160 -9.32 2.72 20.51
C LEU A 160 -8.92 3.89 21.41
N GLU A 161 -8.24 3.64 22.53
CA GLU A 161 -7.74 4.70 23.42
C GLU A 161 -6.57 5.49 22.80
N ASN A 162 -5.83 4.90 21.87
CA ASN A 162 -4.63 5.51 21.27
C ASN A 162 -4.86 5.90 19.80
N PHE A 163 -4.51 5.03 18.85
CA PHE A 163 -4.47 5.37 17.42
C PHE A 163 -5.86 5.68 16.84
N PHE A 164 -6.89 4.94 17.25
CA PHE A 164 -8.22 4.97 16.63
C PHE A 164 -9.17 6.00 17.26
N GLN A 165 -8.63 7.12 17.76
CA GLN A 165 -9.43 8.26 18.19
C GLN A 165 -9.99 9.00 16.96
N PRO A 166 -11.27 9.43 16.96
CA PRO A 166 -11.88 10.10 15.81
C PRO A 166 -11.07 11.27 15.27
N GLU A 167 -10.52 12.12 16.15
CA GLU A 167 -9.75 13.31 15.80
C GLU A 167 -8.41 12.95 15.15
N ARG A 168 -7.79 11.84 15.56
CA ARG A 168 -6.53 11.34 14.99
C ARG A 168 -6.79 10.73 13.62
N ILE A 169 -7.85 9.92 13.48
CA ILE A 169 -8.24 9.33 12.21
C ILE A 169 -8.55 10.43 11.19
N LEU A 170 -9.25 11.50 11.59
CA LEU A 170 -9.54 12.63 10.70
C LEU A 170 -8.26 13.33 10.21
N GLN A 171 -7.29 13.55 11.10
CA GLN A 171 -5.99 14.13 10.71
C GLN A 171 -5.18 13.22 9.79
N LEU A 172 -5.15 11.91 10.08
CA LEU A 172 -4.50 10.93 9.21
C LEU A 172 -5.19 10.84 7.85
N ARG A 173 -6.51 10.98 7.80
CA ARG A 173 -7.29 11.02 6.55
C ARG A 173 -6.97 12.26 5.71
N ASP A 174 -6.93 13.45 6.31
CA ASP A 174 -6.49 14.67 5.61
C ASP A 174 -5.06 14.50 5.08
N LEU A 175 -4.16 13.92 5.88
CA LEU A 175 -2.79 13.64 5.48
C LEU A 175 -2.73 12.66 4.29
N ALA A 176 -3.51 11.57 4.34
CA ALA A 176 -3.59 10.58 3.27
C ALA A 176 -4.04 11.19 1.94
N LEU A 177 -5.12 11.97 1.99
CA LEU A 177 -5.69 12.63 0.81
C LEU A 177 -4.72 13.64 0.20
N ARG A 178 -4.04 14.45 1.02
CA ARG A 178 -3.01 15.38 0.55
C ARG A 178 -1.83 14.66 -0.10
N GLN A 179 -1.41 13.54 0.46
CA GLN A 179 -0.29 12.78 -0.08
C GLN A 179 -0.63 12.20 -1.45
N VAL A 180 -1.83 11.62 -1.59
CA VAL A 180 -2.31 11.10 -2.87
C VAL A 180 -2.45 12.22 -3.90
N ALA A 181 -3.03 13.37 -3.52
CA ALA A 181 -3.11 14.54 -4.39
C ALA A 181 -1.72 15.00 -4.87
N SER A 182 -0.75 15.08 -3.94
CA SER A 182 0.63 15.46 -4.26
C SER A 182 1.32 14.47 -5.20
N GLN A 183 1.02 13.17 -5.11
CA GLN A 183 1.54 12.17 -6.05
C GLN A 183 0.94 12.34 -7.45
N ILE A 184 -0.36 12.62 -7.53
CA ILE A 184 -1.03 12.90 -8.81
C ILE A 184 -0.44 14.16 -9.46
N GLU A 185 -0.23 15.23 -8.69
CA GLU A 185 0.43 16.46 -9.16
C GLU A 185 1.84 16.17 -9.71
N ARG A 186 2.68 15.44 -8.96
CA ARG A 186 4.01 15.02 -9.43
C ARG A 186 3.96 14.26 -10.74
N LYS A 187 2.97 13.38 -10.92
CA LYS A 187 2.80 12.60 -12.15
C LYS A 187 2.41 13.50 -13.33
N ILE A 188 1.50 14.45 -13.11
CA ILE A 188 1.12 15.45 -14.12
C ILE A 188 2.33 16.28 -14.53
N GLU A 189 3.12 16.79 -13.57
CA GLU A 189 4.33 17.56 -13.85
C GLU A 189 5.36 16.80 -14.69
N LYS A 190 5.53 15.50 -14.43
CA LYS A 190 6.42 14.62 -15.22
C LYS A 190 5.88 14.32 -16.62
N SER A 191 4.56 14.26 -16.80
CA SER A 191 3.93 14.03 -18.11
C SER A 191 3.89 15.27 -19.00
N LEU A 192 4.08 16.47 -18.42
CA LEU A 192 4.18 17.70 -19.17
C LEU A 192 5.55 17.76 -19.85
N PRO A 193 5.63 18.11 -21.15
CA PRO A 193 6.92 18.28 -21.82
C PRO A 193 7.74 19.34 -21.06
N PRO A 194 9.08 19.18 -20.98
CA PRO A 194 9.93 20.17 -20.35
C PRO A 194 9.61 21.54 -20.95
N LYS A 195 9.51 22.58 -20.11
CA LYS A 195 9.20 23.97 -20.51
C LYS A 195 10.19 24.49 -21.57
N GLY A 196 10.02 24.06 -22.81
CA GLY A 196 10.43 24.79 -23.99
C GLY A 196 9.49 25.98 -24.10
N ARG A 197 10.06 27.16 -24.41
CA ARG A 197 9.35 28.44 -24.57
C ARG A 197 7.89 28.23 -25.02
N MET A 198 6.95 28.39 -24.09
CA MET A 198 5.56 28.64 -24.47
C MET A 198 5.55 29.99 -25.22
N PRO A 199 4.92 30.08 -26.40
CA PRO A 199 4.73 31.38 -27.04
C PRO A 199 4.02 32.28 -26.02
N ILE A 200 4.46 33.53 -25.91
CA ILE A 200 3.83 34.51 -25.01
C ILE A 200 2.39 34.69 -25.50
N GLU A 201 1.45 34.00 -24.87
CA GLU A 201 0.03 34.24 -25.08
C GLU A 201 -0.31 35.58 -24.44
N ARG A 202 -0.69 36.54 -25.28
CA ARG A 202 -1.11 37.87 -24.83
C ARG A 202 -2.44 37.70 -24.09
N PHE A 203 -2.44 37.98 -22.79
CA PHE A 203 -3.66 37.98 -22.00
C PHE A 203 -4.24 39.39 -21.88
N MET A 204 -5.56 39.50 -22.05
CA MET A 204 -6.34 40.71 -21.76
C MET A 204 -7.29 40.38 -20.61
N GLY A 205 -7.15 41.12 -19.50
CA GLY A 205 -8.06 41.03 -18.37
C GLY A 205 -8.98 42.24 -18.31
N CYS A 206 -10.29 42.01 -18.19
CA CYS A 206 -11.28 43.04 -17.88
C CYS A 206 -11.76 42.84 -16.44
N ILE A 207 -11.83 43.93 -15.69
CA ILE A 207 -12.39 43.96 -14.33
C ILE A 207 -13.64 44.82 -14.37
N SER A 208 -14.76 44.26 -13.90
CA SER A 208 -15.98 45.02 -13.60
C SER A 208 -15.89 45.52 -12.16
N THR A 209 -16.24 46.78 -11.94
CA THR A 209 -16.65 47.27 -10.61
C THR A 209 -17.96 46.64 -10.17
#